data_AF-A0A5N6XAQ4-F1
#
_entry.id   AF-A0A5N6XAQ4-F1
#
_cell.length_a   1.000
_cell.length_b   1.000
_cell.length_c   1.000
_cell.angle_alpha   90.00
_cell.angle_beta   90.00
_cell.angle_gamma   90.00
#
_symmetry.space_group_name_H-M   'P 1'
#
loop_
_entity.id
_entity.type
_entity.pdbx_description
1 polymer ?
#
loop_
_entity_poly.entity_id
_entity_poly.type
_entity_poly.pdbx_seq_one_letter_code
_entity_poly.pdbx_strand_id
1 'polypeptide(L)'
;MPQRSRWNVSVPEVDIPTYLFGDPAVRDAAIIGVRKDHEEYPRAYVVAAPETPVTADDIVQFVNNRVFTIKSLTGGVAFTNIIPRSPVRSTRY
;
A
#
# COMPACT_ATOMS: atom_id res chain seq x y z
N MET A 1 -35.76 2.93 16.18
CA MET A 1 -35.10 1.60 16.30
C MET A 1 -33.96 1.55 15.30
N PRO A 2 -32.68 1.40 15.68
CA PRO A 2 -31.62 1.33 14.69
C PRO A 2 -31.54 -0.10 14.15
N GLN A 3 -31.72 -0.28 12.84
CA GLN A 3 -31.49 -1.57 12.20
C GLN A 3 -29.99 -1.88 12.23
N ARG A 4 -29.61 -2.86 13.04
CA ARG A 4 -28.29 -3.50 13.00
C ARG A 4 -28.09 -4.18 11.65
N SER A 5 -27.11 -3.72 10.89
CA SER A 5 -26.69 -4.33 9.62
C SER A 5 -26.31 -5.80 9.83
N ARG A 6 -26.82 -6.69 8.97
CA ARG A 6 -26.69 -8.16 9.05
C ARG A 6 -25.31 -8.72 8.67
N TRP A 7 -24.36 -7.86 8.33
CA TRP A 7 -23.05 -8.27 7.85
C TRP A 7 -22.03 -8.13 8.97
N ASN A 8 -21.60 -9.25 9.54
CA ASN A 8 -20.40 -9.32 10.37
C ASN A 8 -19.23 -9.68 9.45
N VAL A 9 -18.67 -8.68 8.77
CA VAL A 9 -17.42 -8.85 8.03
C VAL A 9 -16.30 -8.58 9.02
N SER A 10 -15.51 -9.60 9.36
CA SER A 10 -14.23 -9.35 10.03
C SER A 10 -13.41 -8.47 9.10
N VAL A 11 -13.00 -7.30 9.60
CA VAL A 11 -12.02 -6.47 8.91
C VAL A 11 -10.82 -7.38 8.62
N PRO A 12 -10.39 -7.53 7.36
CA PRO A 12 -9.22 -8.35 7.07
C PRO A 12 -8.08 -7.84 7.94
N GLU A 13 -7.41 -8.76 8.64
CA GLU A 13 -6.25 -8.47 9.48
C GLU A 13 -5.14 -7.93 8.58
N VAL A 14 -5.18 -6.62 8.34
CA VAL A 14 -4.14 -5.78 7.75
C VAL A 14 -3.79 -6.12 6.30
N ASP A 15 -4.40 -5.38 5.36
CA ASP A 15 -3.94 -5.38 3.97
C ASP A 15 -2.57 -4.71 3.85
N ILE A 16 -1.77 -5.15 2.85
CA ILE A 16 -0.41 -4.66 2.54
C ILE A 16 -0.25 -3.12 2.63
N PRO A 17 -1.22 -2.28 2.20
CA PRO A 17 -1.09 -0.83 2.31
C PRO A 17 -0.85 -0.37 3.75
N THR A 18 -1.52 -1.00 4.71
CA THR A 18 -1.46 -0.62 6.13
C THR A 18 -0.08 -0.83 6.73
N TYR A 19 0.69 -1.81 6.24
CA TYR A 19 2.05 -2.03 6.73
C TYR A 19 3.02 -0.97 6.23
N LEU A 20 2.93 -0.57 4.96
CA LEU A 20 3.83 0.47 4.40
C LEU A 20 3.69 1.81 5.13
N PHE A 21 2.49 2.15 5.62
CA PHE A 21 2.28 3.35 6.44
C PHE A 21 2.85 3.27 7.87
N GLY A 22 3.28 2.08 8.32
CA GLY A 22 3.83 1.87 9.66
C GLY A 22 5.35 1.99 9.76
N ASP A 23 6.05 2.23 8.64
CA ASP A 23 7.51 2.42 8.62
C ASP A 23 7.83 3.93 8.69
N PRO A 24 8.60 4.40 9.70
CA PRO A 24 9.01 5.81 9.77
C PRO A 24 9.86 6.27 8.58
N ALA A 25 10.44 5.35 7.80
CA ALA A 25 11.15 5.66 6.57
C ALA A 25 10.24 5.90 5.36
N VAL A 26 8.94 5.61 5.49
CA VAL A 26 7.95 5.75 4.41
C VAL A 26 6.97 6.88 4.74
N ARG A 27 7.00 7.95 3.94
CA ARG A 27 6.09 9.08 4.09
C ARG A 27 4.70 8.78 3.51
N ASP A 28 4.68 8.14 2.36
CA ASP A 28 3.46 7.80 1.63
C ASP A 28 3.74 6.57 0.74
N ALA A 29 2.74 5.74 0.52
CA ALA A 29 2.88 4.58 -0.31
C ALA A 29 1.57 4.17 -0.98
N ALA A 30 1.69 3.60 -2.17
CA ALA A 30 0.59 2.98 -2.88
C ALA A 30 1.02 1.64 -3.46
N ILE A 31 0.10 0.69 -3.55
CA ILE A 31 0.34 -0.58 -4.20
C ILE A 31 -0.58 -0.67 -5.40
N ILE A 32 0.00 -0.95 -6.55
CA ILE A 32 -0.71 -1.07 -7.82
C ILE A 32 -0.24 -2.35 -8.48
N GLY A 33 -1.17 -3.15 -9.00
CA GLY A 33 -0.83 -4.29 -9.83
C GLY A 33 -0.30 -3.82 -11.19
N VAL A 34 0.92 -4.21 -11.51
CA VAL A 34 1.53 -3.96 -12.82
C VAL A 34 1.33 -5.21 -13.68
N ARG A 35 0.74 -5.03 -14.85
CA ARG A 35 0.53 -6.14 -15.79
C ARG A 35 1.79 -6.47 -16.55
N LYS A 36 2.19 -7.74 -16.53
CA LYS A 36 3.28 -8.30 -17.34
C LYS A 36 2.85 -9.69 -17.80
N ASP A 37 3.02 -10.01 -19.07
CA ASP A 37 2.72 -11.35 -19.61
C ASP A 37 1.29 -11.86 -19.27
N HIS A 38 0.30 -10.97 -19.31
CA HIS A 38 -1.10 -11.23 -18.95
C HIS A 38 -1.38 -11.52 -17.47
N GLU A 39 -0.37 -11.51 -16.61
CA GLU A 39 -0.49 -11.62 -15.16
C GLU A 39 -0.33 -10.25 -14.48
N GLU A 40 -0.87 -10.13 -13.27
CA GLU A 40 -0.81 -8.91 -12.46
C GLU A 40 0.16 -9.10 -11.30
N TYR A 41 1.19 -8.27 -11.25
CA TYR A 41 2.24 -8.33 -10.24
C TYR A 41 2.13 -7.10 -9.32
N PRO A 42 1.83 -7.27 -8.02
CA PRO A 42 1.76 -6.16 -7.08
C PRO A 42 3.11 -5.42 -7.01
N ARG A 43 3.09 -4.13 -7.33
CA ARG A 43 4.24 -3.22 -7.18
C ARG A 43 3.92 -2.15 -6.16
N ALA A 44 4.84 -1.89 -5.26
CA ALA A 44 4.75 -0.75 -4.34
C ALA A 44 5.41 0.49 -4.96
N TYR A 45 4.73 1.62 -4.87
CA TYR A 45 5.27 2.95 -5.12
C TYR A 45 5.43 3.64 -3.78
N VAL A 46 6.66 4.05 -3.46
CA VAL A 46 7.04 4.53 -2.14
C VAL A 46 7.58 5.94 -2.24
N VAL A 47 7.12 6.81 -1.35
CA VAL A 47 7.70 8.13 -1.10
C VAL A 47 8.49 8.03 0.19
N ALA A 48 9.82 8.09 0.08
CA ALA A 48 10.71 8.04 1.24
C ALA A 48 10.55 9.27 2.14
N ALA A 49 10.77 9.08 3.44
CA ALA A 49 10.91 10.18 4.38
C ALA A 49 12.23 10.92 4.11
N PRO A 50 12.27 12.27 4.25
CA PRO A 50 13.49 13.05 3.94
C PRO A 50 14.69 12.70 4.82
N GLU A 51 14.42 12.28 6.05
CA GLU A 51 15.41 12.07 7.12
C GLU A 51 15.95 10.63 7.17
N THR A 52 15.28 9.69 6.48
CA THR A 52 15.58 8.26 6.60
C THR A 52 15.83 7.66 5.22
N PRO A 53 17.07 7.35 4.86
CA PRO A 53 17.35 6.62 3.65
C PRO A 53 16.77 5.21 3.74
N VAL A 54 16.08 4.77 2.69
CA VAL A 54 15.48 3.44 2.62
C VAL A 54 15.70 2.87 1.23
N THR A 55 16.04 1.59 1.16
CA THR A 55 16.25 0.89 -0.10
C THR A 55 15.03 0.08 -0.51
N ALA A 56 14.96 -0.32 -1.79
CA ALA A 56 13.89 -1.17 -2.27
C ALA A 56 13.88 -2.54 -1.55
N ASP A 57 15.06 -3.10 -1.28
CA ASP A 57 15.21 -4.36 -0.55
C ASP A 57 14.69 -4.28 0.89
N ASP A 58 14.95 -3.17 1.59
CA ASP A 58 14.44 -2.95 2.95
C ASP A 58 12.91 -3.01 2.97
N ILE A 59 12.26 -2.34 2.02
CA ILE A 59 10.79 -2.33 1.89
C ILE A 59 10.26 -3.73 1.55
N VAL A 60 10.90 -4.44 0.63
CA VAL A 60 10.51 -5.81 0.25
C VAL A 60 10.62 -6.75 1.45
N GLN A 61 11.73 -6.69 2.19
CA GLN A 61 11.92 -7.50 3.41
C GLN A 61 10.90 -7.15 4.48
N PHE A 62 10.67 -5.85 4.72
CA PHE A 62 9.70 -5.38 5.69
C PHE A 62 8.28 -5.88 5.39
N VAL A 63 7.88 -5.86 4.12
CA VAL A 63 6.58 -6.38 3.68
C VAL A 63 6.55 -7.91 3.77
N ASN A 64 7.56 -8.61 3.27
CA ASN A 64 7.59 -10.08 3.31
C ASN A 64 7.60 -10.65 4.74
N ASN A 65 8.16 -9.93 5.71
CA ASN A 65 8.13 -10.32 7.12
C ASN A 65 6.74 -10.18 7.77
N ARG A 66 5.82 -9.45 7.14
CA ARG A 66 4.51 -9.09 7.70
C ARG A 66 3.33 -9.64 6.91
N VAL A 67 3.55 -10.10 5.68
CA VAL A 67 2.48 -10.59 4.81
C VAL A 67 2.81 -11.97 4.25
N PHE A 68 1.79 -12.83 4.14
CA PHE A 68 1.90 -14.13 3.50
C PHE A 68 2.31 -14.02 2.03
N THR A 69 3.05 -15.02 1.54
CA THR A 69 3.67 -15.09 0.19
C THR A 69 2.73 -14.73 -0.98
N ILE A 70 1.43 -15.01 -0.86
CA ILE A 70 0.41 -14.68 -1.88
C ILE A 70 0.27 -13.17 -2.10
N LYS A 71 0.64 -12.36 -1.10
CA LYS A 71 0.56 -10.89 -1.10
C LYS A 71 1.95 -10.23 -1.21
N SER A 72 3.00 -10.96 -1.61
CA SER A 72 4.35 -10.39 -1.78
C SER A 72 4.43 -9.45 -2.98
N LEU A 73 5.36 -8.48 -2.92
CA LEU A 73 5.61 -7.47 -3.96
C LEU A 73 6.37 -8.06 -5.16
N THR A 74 5.76 -9.01 -5.87
CA THR A 74 6.37 -9.67 -7.05
C THR A 74 6.63 -8.70 -8.21
N GLY A 75 5.94 -7.55 -8.23
CA GLY A 75 6.17 -6.45 -9.17
C GLY A 75 7.31 -5.52 -8.76
N GLY A 76 7.88 -5.68 -7.56
CA GLY A 76 8.98 -4.87 -7.01
C GLY A 76 8.55 -3.60 -6.29
N VAL A 77 9.53 -2.73 -6.02
CA VAL A 77 9.34 -1.43 -5.36
C VAL A 77 9.93 -0.33 -6.25
N ALA A 78 9.19 0.76 -6.41
CA ALA A 78 9.63 1.95 -7.13
C ALA A 78 9.50 3.19 -6.25
N PHE A 79 10.56 4.00 -6.19
CA PHE A 79 10.52 5.27 -5.47
C PHE A 79 9.93 6.38 -6.35
N THR A 80 9.08 7.21 -5.75
CA THR A 80 8.48 8.38 -6.38
C THR A 80 8.49 9.56 -5.42
N ASN A 81 8.45 10.77 -5.96
CA ASN A 81 8.40 11.99 -5.18
C ASN A 81 7.00 12.24 -4.59
N ILE A 82 5.96 11.75 -5.29
CA ILE A 82 4.57 11.96 -4.94
C ILE A 82 3.70 10.79 -5.41
N ILE A 83 2.73 10.40 -4.58
CA ILE A 83 1.62 9.54 -4.98
C ILE A 83 0.49 10.43 -5.50
N PRO A 84 0.09 10.31 -6.79
CA PRO A 84 -0.97 11.12 -7.35
C PRO A 84 -2.31 10.79 -6.67
N ARG A 85 -3.00 11.82 -6.18
CA ARG A 85 -4.33 11.71 -5.57
C ARG A 85 -5.37 12.30 -6.51
N SER A 86 -6.53 11.65 -6.60
CA SER A 86 -7.66 12.19 -7.34
C SER A 86 -8.11 13.53 -6.71
N PRO A 87 -8.37 14.57 -7.51
CA PRO A 87 -8.85 15.84 -6.98
C PRO A 87 -10.20 15.63 -6.28
N VAL A 88 -10.28 16.02 -5.01
CA VAL A 88 -11.54 15.96 -4.27
C VAL A 88 -12.48 17.05 -4.80
N ARG A 89 -13.61 16.66 -5.40
CA ARG A 89 -14.66 17.61 -5.79
C ARG A 89 -15.40 18.07 -4.54
N SER A 90 -14.91 19.12 -3.89
CA SER A 90 -15.66 19.79 -2.83
C SER A 90 -16.77 20.61 -3.48
N THR A 91 -17.95 20.00 -3.67
CA THR A 91 -19.17 20.75 -3.96
C THR A 91 -19.54 21.50 -2.69
N ARG A 92 -19.18 22.79 -2.64
CA ARG A 92 -19.75 23.71 -1.65
C ARG A 92 -21.18 24.03 -2.07
N TYR A 93 -22.15 23.74 -1.20
CA TYR A 93 -23.50 24.30 -1.26
C TYR A 93 -23.51 25.66 -0.58
#